data_AF-A0AAD9H0C7-F1
#
_entry.id   AF-A0AAD9H0C7-F1
#
_cell.length_a   1.000
_cell.length_b   1.000
_cell.length_c   1.000
_cell.angle_alpha   90.00
_cell.angle_beta   90.00
_cell.angle_gamma   90.00
#
_symmetry.space_group_name_H-M   'P 1'
#
loop_
_entity.id
_entity.type
_entity.pdbx_description
1 polymer ?
#
loop_
_entity_poly.entity_id
_entity_poly.type
_entity_poly.pdbx_seq_one_letter_code
_entity_poly.pdbx_strand_id
1 'polypeptide(L)'
;MVGMDLPFTSETTALLDDKPGILNSLKESARRVINLKIKLSLYDDLMPGEGFLKVVGNEDNVSASLAGARELIVLLQNNDNAMPLAKGAKVFLTGHSVHNIGY
;
A
#
# COMPACT_ATOMS: atom_id res chain seq x y z
N MET A 1 -12.40 -6.37 5.89
CA MET A 1 -12.25 -5.12 6.67
C MET A 1 -13.57 -4.39 6.55
N VAL A 2 -14.20 -4.09 7.69
CA VAL A 2 -15.47 -3.36 7.73
C VAL A 2 -15.11 -1.92 8.08
N GLY A 3 -15.21 -1.00 7.11
CA GLY A 3 -14.63 0.34 7.20
C GLY A 3 -15.48 1.37 7.96
N MET A 4 -16.78 1.09 8.18
CA MET A 4 -17.70 2.06 8.78
C MET A 4 -18.78 1.42 9.68
N ASP A 5 -18.83 0.09 9.78
CA ASP A 5 -20.05 -0.57 10.27
C ASP A 5 -19.94 -1.04 11.72
N LEU A 6 -20.81 -0.46 12.56
CA LEU A 6 -21.11 -0.87 13.94
C LEU A 6 -21.80 -2.26 14.06
N PRO A 7 -22.62 -2.75 13.10
CA PRO A 7 -23.37 -3.99 13.30
C PRO A 7 -22.53 -5.27 13.08
N PHE A 8 -21.33 -5.20 12.50
CA PHE A 8 -20.55 -6.41 12.21
C PHE A 8 -20.33 -7.30 13.44
N THR A 9 -20.04 -6.70 14.59
CA THR A 9 -19.85 -7.43 15.83
C THR A 9 -21.17 -7.93 16.40
N SER A 10 -22.23 -7.11 16.41
CA SER A 10 -23.56 -7.51 16.92
C SER A 10 -24.19 -8.62 16.09
N GLU A 11 -24.10 -8.55 14.77
CA GLU A 11 -24.60 -9.59 13.86
C GLU A 11 -23.77 -10.87 13.96
N THR A 12 -22.45 -10.77 14.18
CA THR A 12 -21.62 -11.96 14.43
C THR A 12 -21.99 -12.63 15.75
N THR A 13 -22.33 -11.85 16.79
CA THR A 13 -22.83 -12.39 18.06
C THR A 13 -24.20 -13.06 17.88
N ALA A 14 -25.13 -12.41 17.18
CA ALA A 14 -26.45 -12.99 16.89
C ALA A 14 -26.33 -14.30 16.06
N LEU A 15 -25.39 -14.34 15.11
CA LEU A 15 -25.09 -15.53 14.33
C LEU A 15 -24.48 -16.66 15.17
N LEU A 16 -23.67 -16.34 16.18
CA LEU A 16 -23.11 -17.33 17.10
C LEU A 16 -24.21 -17.96 17.96
N ASP A 17 -25.20 -17.17 18.39
CA ASP A 17 -26.35 -17.65 19.16
C ASP A 17 -27.24 -18.59 18.33
N ASP A 18 -27.47 -18.27 17.05
CA ASP A 18 -28.22 -19.13 16.11
C ASP A 18 -27.42 -20.37 15.66
N LYS A 19 -26.09 -20.23 15.51
CA LYS A 19 -25.20 -21.27 14.97
C LYS A 19 -23.94 -21.45 15.82
N PRO A 20 -24.02 -22.17 16.94
CA PRO A 20 -22.88 -22.37 17.85
C PRO A 20 -21.70 -23.12 17.21
N GLY A 21 -21.95 -23.87 16.12
CA GLY A 21 -20.92 -24.60 15.37
C GLY A 21 -19.80 -23.72 14.78
N ILE A 22 -20.03 -22.41 14.61
CA ILE A 22 -19.01 -21.48 14.09
C ILE A 22 -17.94 -21.11 15.12
N LEU A 23 -18.14 -21.42 16.40
CA LEU A 23 -17.26 -21.00 17.50
C LEU A 23 -15.81 -21.45 17.30
N ASN A 24 -15.59 -22.67 16.81
CA ASN A 24 -14.24 -23.18 16.56
C ASN A 24 -13.54 -22.36 15.48
N SER A 25 -14.24 -22.06 14.39
CA SER A 25 -13.71 -21.21 13.31
C SER A 25 -13.41 -19.77 13.77
N LEU A 26 -14.22 -19.23 14.69
CA LEU A 26 -13.94 -17.94 15.34
C LEU A 26 -12.69 -17.99 16.21
N LYS A 27 -12.54 -19.04 17.04
CA LYS A 27 -11.34 -19.25 17.86
C LYS A 27 -10.08 -19.39 17.02
N GLU A 28 -10.13 -20.14 15.93
CA GLU A 28 -9.01 -20.26 14.99
C GLU A 28 -8.63 -18.91 14.38
N SER A 29 -9.63 -18.11 14.00
CA SER A 29 -9.41 -16.76 13.46
C SER A 29 -8.78 -15.83 14.49
N ALA A 30 -9.29 -15.82 15.73
CA ALA A 30 -8.73 -15.06 16.83
C ALA A 30 -7.29 -15.48 17.13
N ARG A 31 -6.99 -16.79 17.13
CA ARG A 31 -5.64 -17.31 17.34
C ARG A 31 -4.66 -16.82 16.28
N ARG A 32 -5.06 -16.78 15.00
CA ARG A 32 -4.22 -16.22 13.92
C ARG A 32 -3.91 -14.74 14.14
N VAL A 33 -4.91 -13.94 14.53
CA VAL A 33 -4.71 -12.51 14.81
C VAL A 33 -3.79 -12.30 16.01
N ILE A 34 -3.99 -13.03 17.11
CA ILE A 34 -3.13 -12.95 18.30
C ILE A 34 -1.71 -13.38 17.97
N ASN A 35 -1.54 -14.49 17.23
CA ASN A 35 -0.22 -14.95 16.79
C ASN A 35 0.51 -13.90 15.94
N LEU A 36 -0.19 -13.18 15.06
CA LEU A 36 0.43 -12.09 14.29
C LEU A 36 0.90 -10.95 15.20
N LYS A 37 0.06 -10.56 16.18
CA LYS A 37 0.43 -9.52 17.17
C LYS A 37 1.67 -9.91 17.99
N ILE A 38 1.76 -11.17 18.41
CA ILE A 38 2.93 -11.70 19.12
C ILE A 38 4.17 -11.68 18.21
N LYS A 39 4.07 -12.13 16.95
CA LYS A 39 5.19 -12.12 16.00
C LYS A 39 5.72 -10.73 15.69
N LEU A 40 4.87 -9.71 15.76
CA LEU A 40 5.22 -8.31 15.57
C LEU A 40 5.63 -7.61 16.88
N SER A 41 5.73 -8.34 17.99
CA SER A 41 6.06 -7.81 19.33
C SER A 41 5.15 -6.67 19.80
N LEU A 42 3.90 -6.63 19.33
CA LEU A 42 2.95 -5.55 19.62
C LEU A 42 2.41 -5.56 21.07
N TYR A 43 2.78 -6.54 21.88
CA TYR A 43 2.49 -6.58 23.31
C TYR A 43 3.60 -5.94 24.15
N ASP A 44 4.83 -5.90 23.63
CA ASP A 44 6.00 -5.31 24.30
C ASP A 44 6.17 -3.84 23.89
N ASP A 45 6.03 -3.56 22.58
CA ASP A 45 5.99 -2.20 22.02
C ASP A 45 4.62 -1.98 21.35
N LEU A 46 3.76 -1.21 22.01
CA LEU A 46 2.38 -1.01 21.57
C LEU A 46 2.27 -0.13 20.33
N MET A 47 3.26 0.75 20.08
CA MET A 47 3.24 1.76 19.02
C MET A 47 4.64 1.95 18.39
N PRO A 48 5.17 0.90 17.72
CA PRO A 48 6.43 1.03 17.01
C PRO A 48 6.26 1.99 15.83
N GLY A 49 7.16 2.97 15.67
CA GLY A 49 7.12 3.85 14.51
C GLY A 49 7.72 5.24 14.69
N GLU A 50 7.70 5.79 15.90
CA GLU A 50 8.14 7.18 16.16
C GLU A 50 9.59 7.43 15.70
N GLY A 51 10.49 6.47 15.93
CA GLY A 51 11.89 6.55 15.50
C GLY A 51 12.11 6.58 13.98
N PHE A 52 11.10 6.22 13.19
CA PHE A 52 11.19 6.09 11.73
C PHE A 52 10.64 7.31 10.97
N LEU A 53 10.19 8.36 11.66
CA LEU A 53 9.65 9.55 10.99
C LEU A 53 10.64 10.16 9.99
N LYS A 54 11.94 10.10 10.29
CA LYS A 54 13.00 10.64 9.41
C LYS A 54 13.20 9.83 8.12
N VAL A 55 12.74 8.58 8.05
CA VAL A 55 12.89 7.75 6.84
C VAL A 55 11.70 7.91 5.88
N VAL A 56 10.60 8.51 6.33
CA VAL A 56 9.44 8.80 5.49
C VAL A 56 9.82 9.85 4.44
N GLY A 57 9.79 9.47 3.16
CA GLY A 57 10.13 10.37 2.06
C GLY A 57 11.58 10.83 2.02
N ASN A 58 12.51 10.08 2.64
CA ASN A 58 13.94 10.42 2.57
C ASN A 58 14.48 10.27 1.13
N GLU A 59 15.64 10.89 0.88
CA GLU A 59 16.26 10.93 -0.45
C GLU A 59 16.60 9.55 -1.00
N ASP A 60 16.97 8.60 -0.13
CA ASP A 60 17.26 7.22 -0.54
C ASP A 60 16.02 6.53 -1.11
N ASN A 61 14.88 6.64 -0.44
CA ASN A 61 13.61 6.08 -0.91
C ASN A 61 13.13 6.76 -2.19
N VAL A 62 13.30 8.08 -2.30
CA VAL A 62 12.97 8.84 -3.52
C VAL A 62 13.87 8.39 -4.69
N SER A 63 15.16 8.21 -4.45
CA SER A 63 16.13 7.76 -5.45
C SER A 63 15.85 6.34 -5.93
N ALA A 64 15.54 5.43 -4.99
CA ALA A 64 15.14 4.06 -5.30
C ALA A 64 13.83 4.03 -6.13
N SER A 65 12.85 4.85 -5.76
CA SER A 65 11.58 4.98 -6.49
C SER A 65 11.79 5.52 -7.91
N LEU A 66 12.69 6.50 -8.08
CA LEU A 66 13.05 7.05 -9.38
C LEU A 66 13.76 6.01 -10.26
N ALA A 67 14.65 5.20 -9.69
CA ALA A 67 15.31 4.11 -10.40
C ALA A 67 14.28 3.08 -10.90
N GLY A 68 13.40 2.62 -10.02
CA GLY A 68 12.31 1.70 -10.38
C GLY A 68 11.40 2.29 -11.46
N ALA A 69 11.02 3.56 -11.33
CA ALA A 69 10.19 4.24 -12.33
C ALA A 69 10.83 4.27 -13.72
N ARG A 70 12.16 4.47 -13.80
CA ARG A 70 12.90 4.46 -15.08
C ARG A 70 12.94 3.07 -15.71
N GLU A 71 13.06 2.03 -14.89
CA GLU A 71 13.09 0.64 -15.36
C GLU A 71 11.73 0.12 -15.82
N LEU A 72 10.63 0.72 -15.35
CA LEU A 72 9.27 0.37 -15.75
C LEU A 72 8.83 0.96 -17.09
N ILE A 73 9.55 1.95 -17.65
CA ILE A 73 9.18 2.60 -18.92
C ILE A 73 9.48 1.66 -20.10
N VAL A 74 8.43 1.22 -20.79
CA VAL A 74 8.54 0.34 -21.96
C VAL A 74 8.51 1.18 -23.25
N LEU A 75 9.55 1.03 -24.08
CA LEU A 75 9.62 1.65 -25.39
C LEU A 75 8.85 0.81 -26.43
N LEU A 76 7.63 1.23 -26.78
CA LEU A 76 6.80 0.53 -27.76
C LEU A 76 7.14 0.84 -29.22
N GLN A 77 7.58 2.08 -29.51
CA GLN A 77 7.90 2.53 -30.86
C GLN A 77 8.97 3.62 -30.85
N ASN A 78 9.89 3.59 -31.82
CA ASN A 78 10.92 4.62 -32.02
C ASN A 78 11.29 4.76 -33.50
N ASN A 79 10.39 5.30 -34.31
CA ASN A 79 10.66 5.56 -35.72
C ASN A 79 11.74 6.63 -35.87
N ASP A 80 12.59 6.50 -36.90
CA ASP A 80 13.66 7.44 -37.25
C ASP A 80 14.65 7.74 -36.10
N ASN A 81 14.72 6.85 -35.11
CA ASN A 81 15.52 7.04 -33.88
C ASN A 81 15.22 8.39 -33.20
N ALA A 82 13.95 8.81 -33.17
CA ALA A 82 13.53 10.08 -32.57
C ALA A 82 13.91 10.23 -31.09
N MET A 83 14.07 9.12 -30.36
CA MET A 83 14.59 9.09 -28.99
C MET A 83 15.98 8.47 -28.92
N PRO A 84 16.88 8.99 -28.04
CA PRO A 84 16.66 10.03 -27.04
C PRO A 84 16.62 11.46 -27.61
N LEU A 85 15.84 12.34 -26.97
CA LEU A 85 15.81 13.76 -27.34
C LEU A 85 17.17 14.42 -27.07
N ALA A 86 17.59 15.30 -27.99
CA ALA A 86 18.81 16.07 -27.82
C ALA A 86 18.71 17.02 -26.60
N LYS A 87 19.81 17.12 -25.84
CA LYS A 87 19.90 18.07 -24.73
C LYS A 87 19.73 19.50 -25.26
N GLY A 88 18.74 20.22 -24.77
CA GLY A 88 18.45 21.61 -25.18
C GLY A 88 17.41 21.77 -26.30
N ALA A 89 16.78 20.67 -26.76
CA ALA A 89 15.64 20.76 -27.66
C ALA A 89 14.50 21.60 -27.04
N LYS A 90 13.84 22.43 -27.87
CA LYS A 90 12.60 23.10 -27.46
C LYS A 90 11.45 22.11 -27.60
N VAL A 91 10.81 21.77 -26.47
CA VAL A 91 9.74 20.77 -26.40
C VAL A 91 8.43 21.47 -26.05
N PHE A 92 7.35 21.14 -26.77
CA PHE A 92 5.99 21.55 -26.41
C PHE A 92 5.30 20.39 -25.70
N LEU A 93 4.87 20.60 -24.45
CA LEU A 93 4.19 19.60 -23.64
C LEU A 93 2.67 19.83 -23.69
N THR A 94 1.90 18.79 -23.98
CA THR A 94 0.44 18.85 -24.08
C THR A 94 -0.21 17.57 -23.55
N GLY A 95 -1.48 17.64 -23.13
CA GLY A 95 -2.23 16.53 -22.55
C GLY A 95 -2.62 16.75 -21.08
N HIS A 96 -3.65 16.04 -20.63
CA HIS A 96 -4.25 16.21 -19.29
C HIS A 96 -3.33 15.79 -18.13
N SER A 97 -2.39 14.87 -18.39
CA SER A 97 -1.49 14.34 -17.36
C SER A 97 -0.13 15.04 -17.29
N VAL A 98 0.13 16.05 -18.13
CA VAL A 98 1.46 16.70 -18.22
C VAL A 98 1.90 17.30 -16.88
N HIS A 99 0.96 17.79 -16.07
CA HIS A 99 1.23 18.39 -14.77
C HIS A 99 0.22 17.92 -13.72
N ASN A 100 0.06 16.60 -13.59
CA ASN A 100 -0.85 15.99 -12.62
C ASN A 100 -0.26 14.70 -12.04
N ILE A 101 -0.09 14.66 -10.70
CA ILE A 101 0.46 13.50 -9.97
C ILE A 101 -0.61 12.58 -9.36
N GLY A 102 -1.91 12.89 -9.57
CA GLY A 102 -3.06 12.25 -8.94
C GLY A 102 -3.88 13.27 -8.16
N TYR A 103 -5.21 13.25 -8.36
CA TYR A 103 -6.18 13.97 -7.50
C TYR A 103 -6.50 13.15 -6.25
#